data_AF-A0A7Y4HUE8-F1
#
_entry.id   AF-A0A7Y4HUE8-F1
#
_cell.length_a   1.000
_cell.length_b   1.000
_cell.length_c   1.000
_cell.angle_alpha   90.00
_cell.angle_beta   90.00
_cell.angle_gamma   90.00
#
_symmetry.space_group_name_H-M   'P 1'
#
loop_
_entity.id
_entity.type
_entity.pdbx_description
1 polymer ?
#
loop_
_entity_poly.entity_id
_entity_poly.type
_entity_poly.pdbx_seq_one_letter_code
_entity_poly.pdbx_strand_id
1 'polypeptide(L)'
;MAGSVFTTPDGIYSFLLPTGWVAAAVEPLDLPTYGVELSASAYVISDASGQPIARFDGGVPGDGADIPSPDHLVFDSELLPQVKPESDLPVYFVFESLPDYEEGGRLYQARLQTGEPAFEGMSSQMAGKVFMEHNSVFIFTSTLDEAGPASEEEARQWMDTEQYSQLRAMFVSFTVNPA
;
A
#
# COMPACT_ATOMS: atom_id res chain seq x y z
N MET A 1 18.36 9.37 -4.21
CA MET A 1 17.62 8.65 -3.16
C MET A 1 18.58 7.68 -2.48
N ALA A 2 18.99 7.97 -1.25
CA ALA A 2 19.78 7.04 -0.44
C ALA A 2 18.80 6.27 0.47
N GLY A 3 18.88 4.95 0.47
CA GLY A 3 18.03 4.06 1.27
C GLY A 3 18.61 2.65 1.27
N SER A 4 18.08 1.78 2.12
CA SER A 4 18.48 0.37 2.18
C SER A 4 17.31 -0.52 1.82
N VAL A 5 17.57 -1.63 1.14
CA VAL A 5 16.52 -2.64 0.93
C VAL A 5 16.18 -3.28 2.27
N PHE A 6 14.91 -3.20 2.64
CA PHE A 6 14.31 -3.98 3.70
C PHE A 6 13.75 -5.27 3.08
N THR A 7 14.01 -6.39 3.73
CA THR A 7 13.47 -7.71 3.34
C THR A 7 12.82 -8.31 4.57
N THR A 8 11.61 -8.84 4.42
CA THR A 8 10.92 -9.53 5.51
C THR A 8 11.74 -10.74 5.98
N PRO A 9 11.67 -11.15 7.27
CA PRO A 9 12.47 -12.26 7.80
C PRO A 9 12.25 -13.59 7.08
N ASP A 10 11.06 -13.79 6.52
CA ASP A 10 10.71 -14.96 5.68
C ASP A 10 11.27 -14.87 4.25
N GLY A 11 11.84 -13.72 3.87
CA GLY A 11 12.42 -13.47 2.57
C GLY A 11 11.41 -13.18 1.47
N ILE A 12 10.10 -13.21 1.74
CA ILE A 12 9.06 -13.17 0.70
C ILE A 12 8.92 -11.77 0.09
N TYR A 13 9.02 -10.72 0.90
CA TYR A 13 8.76 -9.35 0.44
C TYR A 13 9.99 -8.47 0.61
N SER A 14 10.18 -7.51 -0.28
CA SER A 14 11.23 -6.50 -0.15
C SER A 14 10.82 -5.15 -0.71
N PHE A 15 11.34 -4.08 -0.12
CA PHE A 15 11.18 -2.71 -0.59
C PHE A 15 12.34 -1.83 -0.10
N LEU A 16 12.58 -0.72 -0.79
CA LEU A 16 13.53 0.30 -0.39
C LEU A 16 12.98 1.07 0.82
N LEU A 17 13.72 1.07 1.92
CA LEU A 17 13.46 1.94 3.07
C LEU A 17 14.30 3.21 2.93
N PRO A 18 13.69 4.41 2.83
CA PRO A 18 14.41 5.68 2.77
C PRO A 18 15.34 5.88 3.99
N THR A 19 16.42 6.64 3.81
CA THR A 19 17.36 6.91 4.91
C THR A 19 16.64 7.60 6.09
N GLY A 20 16.81 7.04 7.28
CA GLY A 20 16.20 7.56 8.52
C GLY A 20 14.79 7.02 8.79
N TRP A 21 14.15 6.38 7.81
CA TRP A 21 12.88 5.69 8.03
C TRP A 21 13.13 4.35 8.70
N VAL A 22 12.11 3.85 9.42
CA VAL A 22 12.18 2.60 10.18
C VAL A 22 10.95 1.75 9.88
N ALA A 23 11.16 0.47 9.57
CA ALA A 23 10.11 -0.54 9.55
C ALA A 23 10.13 -1.31 10.88
N ALA A 24 9.13 -1.09 11.74
CA ALA A 24 9.00 -1.76 13.03
C ALA A 24 7.98 -2.90 12.93
N ALA A 25 8.38 -4.10 13.35
CA ALA A 25 7.49 -5.24 13.38
C ALA A 25 6.33 -5.00 14.36
N VAL A 26 5.12 -5.35 13.93
CA VAL A 26 3.91 -5.31 14.74
C VAL A 26 3.18 -6.65 14.62
N GLU A 27 2.20 -6.88 15.50
CA GLU A 27 1.35 -8.06 15.39
C GLU A 27 0.62 -8.06 14.03
N PRO A 28 0.69 -9.16 13.26
CA PRO A 28 -0.13 -9.32 12.07
C PRO A 28 -1.63 -9.27 12.38
N LEU A 29 -2.44 -9.05 11.34
CA LEU A 29 -3.89 -9.09 11.49
C LEU A 29 -4.37 -10.46 11.99
N ASP A 30 -5.11 -10.48 13.09
CA ASP A 30 -5.75 -11.70 13.61
C ASP A 30 -7.00 -12.02 12.79
N LEU A 31 -6.80 -12.79 11.71
CA LEU A 31 -7.85 -13.20 10.77
C LEU A 31 -7.88 -14.73 10.64
N PRO A 32 -9.07 -15.32 10.44
CA PRO A 32 -9.19 -16.77 10.30
C PRO A 32 -8.45 -17.26 9.04
N THR A 33 -7.50 -18.17 9.23
CA THR A 33 -6.71 -18.75 8.12
C THR A 33 -7.36 -19.98 7.48
N TYR A 34 -8.48 -20.46 8.03
CA TYR A 34 -9.22 -21.65 7.58
C TYR A 34 -8.34 -22.90 7.35
N GLY A 35 -7.28 -23.04 8.14
CA GLY A 35 -6.36 -24.18 8.07
C GLY A 35 -5.22 -24.03 7.05
N VAL A 36 -5.05 -22.85 6.45
CA VAL A 36 -3.91 -22.52 5.60
C VAL A 36 -2.75 -22.02 6.47
N GLU A 37 -1.56 -22.57 6.24
CA GLU A 37 -0.32 -22.06 6.85
C GLU A 37 0.18 -20.86 6.03
N LEU A 38 0.13 -19.67 6.62
CA LEU A 38 0.60 -18.42 6.03
C LEU A 38 1.82 -17.91 6.81
N SER A 39 2.80 -17.38 6.09
CA SER A 39 3.89 -16.59 6.67
C SER A 39 3.40 -15.17 6.91
N ALA A 40 2.66 -15.01 8.00
CA ALA A 40 2.09 -13.72 8.40
C ALA A 40 3.20 -12.79 8.92
N SER A 41 3.30 -11.58 8.35
CA SER A 41 4.21 -10.54 8.81
C SER A 41 3.56 -9.17 8.69
N ALA A 42 3.84 -8.28 9.62
CA ALA A 42 3.30 -6.92 9.58
C ALA A 42 4.31 -5.89 10.10
N TYR A 43 4.31 -4.72 9.46
CA TYR A 43 5.22 -3.63 9.79
C TYR A 43 4.49 -2.29 9.76
N VAL A 44 4.75 -1.46 10.76
CA VAL A 44 4.51 -0.02 10.67
C VAL A 44 5.81 0.63 10.21
N ILE A 45 5.72 1.43 9.15
CA ILE A 45 6.83 2.21 8.62
C ILE A 45 6.66 3.64 9.11
N SER A 46 7.69 4.15 9.79
CA SER A 46 7.75 5.54 10.26
C SER A 46 8.85 6.31 9.54
N ASP A 47 8.62 7.59 9.32
CA ASP A 47 9.62 8.50 8.76
C ASP A 47 10.71 8.89 9.78
N ALA A 48 11.65 9.74 9.37
CA ALA A 48 12.77 10.18 10.21
C ALA A 48 12.36 10.98 11.46
N SER A 49 11.13 11.51 11.50
CA SER A 49 10.58 12.20 12.68
C SER A 49 9.93 11.21 13.68
N GLY A 50 9.77 9.95 13.29
CA GLY A 50 9.05 8.93 14.04
C GLY A 50 7.56 8.88 13.75
N GLN A 51 7.06 9.66 12.78
CA GLN A 51 5.67 9.63 12.38
C GLN A 51 5.38 8.37 11.54
N PRO A 52 4.38 7.52 11.91
CA PRO A 52 3.90 6.46 11.04
C PRO A 52 3.42 7.03 9.70
N ILE A 53 3.91 6.48 8.60
CA ILE A 53 3.56 6.93 7.25
C ILE A 53 2.99 5.80 6.39
N ALA A 54 3.29 4.55 6.69
CA ALA A 54 2.75 3.41 5.95
C ALA A 54 2.64 2.16 6.83
N ARG A 55 1.82 1.21 6.38
CA ARG A 55 1.69 -0.12 6.93
C ARG A 55 1.83 -1.17 5.84
N PHE A 56 2.53 -2.24 6.17
CA PHE A 56 2.60 -3.45 5.37
C PHE A 56 2.04 -4.64 6.17
N ASP A 57 1.25 -5.48 5.51
CA ASP A 57 0.82 -6.79 5.99
C ASP A 57 1.02 -7.83 4.88
N GLY A 58 1.74 -8.90 5.16
CA GLY A 58 1.89 -10.06 4.27
C GLY A 58 1.32 -11.32 4.92
N GLY A 59 0.93 -12.31 4.12
CA GLY A 59 0.36 -13.54 4.65
C GLY A 59 -1.05 -13.36 5.22
N VAL A 60 -1.84 -12.48 4.62
CA VAL A 60 -3.21 -12.16 5.05
C VAL A 60 -4.19 -13.13 4.36
N PRO A 61 -5.16 -13.74 5.07
CA PRO A 61 -6.24 -14.47 4.44
C PRO A 61 -7.03 -13.58 3.48
N GLY A 62 -7.18 -14.01 2.23
CA GLY A 62 -7.88 -13.24 1.20
C GLY A 62 -9.40 -13.40 1.22
N ASP A 63 -10.11 -12.31 1.53
CA ASP A 63 -11.55 -12.13 1.29
C ASP A 63 -11.83 -10.64 1.02
N GLY A 64 -12.87 -10.31 0.26
CA GLY A 64 -13.24 -8.94 -0.06
C GLY A 64 -14.31 -8.87 -1.13
N ALA A 65 -15.28 -7.97 -0.92
CA ALA A 65 -16.23 -7.58 -1.95
C ALA A 65 -15.78 -6.27 -2.59
N ASP A 66 -15.88 -6.21 -3.91
CA ASP A 66 -15.71 -4.97 -4.65
C ASP A 66 -16.88 -4.04 -4.38
N ILE A 67 -16.60 -2.90 -3.76
CA ILE A 67 -17.61 -1.86 -3.55
C ILE A 67 -17.29 -0.71 -4.50
N PRO A 68 -18.29 -0.22 -5.27
CA PRO A 68 -18.11 0.99 -6.05
C PRO A 68 -17.76 2.18 -5.14
N SER A 69 -16.66 2.84 -5.43
CA SER A 69 -16.31 4.11 -4.79
C SER A 69 -16.59 5.28 -5.75
N PRO A 70 -17.80 5.87 -5.73
CA PRO A 70 -18.04 7.14 -6.41
C PRO A 70 -17.11 8.22 -5.84
N ASP A 71 -16.75 9.20 -6.67
CA ASP A 71 -15.91 10.35 -6.28
C ASP A 71 -14.47 10.04 -5.85
N HIS A 72 -13.97 8.86 -6.23
CA HIS A 72 -12.55 8.51 -6.20
C HIS A 72 -11.76 9.32 -7.26
N LEU A 73 -10.61 9.86 -6.86
CA LEU A 73 -9.71 10.64 -7.71
C LEU A 73 -8.28 10.09 -7.63
N VAL A 74 -7.71 9.71 -8.77
CA VAL A 74 -6.31 9.29 -8.89
C VAL A 74 -5.42 10.50 -9.14
N PHE A 75 -4.37 10.68 -8.33
CA PHE A 75 -3.37 11.74 -8.51
C PHE A 75 -2.08 11.24 -9.16
N ASP A 76 -1.62 10.04 -8.82
CA ASP A 76 -0.45 9.40 -9.42
C ASP A 76 -0.67 7.88 -9.52
N SER A 77 -0.06 7.26 -10.51
CA SER A 77 0.05 5.82 -10.59
C SER A 77 1.27 5.36 -11.37
N GLU A 78 1.78 4.18 -11.03
CA GLU A 78 2.86 3.53 -11.76
C GLU A 78 2.63 2.02 -11.82
N LEU A 79 2.87 1.42 -12.99
CA LEU A 79 2.82 -0.04 -13.18
C LEU A 79 4.05 -0.68 -12.53
N LEU A 80 3.84 -1.76 -11.76
CA LEU A 80 4.91 -2.54 -11.13
C LEU A 80 5.00 -3.92 -11.81
N PRO A 81 5.68 -4.03 -12.98
CA PRO A 81 5.75 -5.28 -13.74
C PRO A 81 6.52 -6.39 -13.01
N GLN A 82 7.28 -6.05 -11.97
CA GLN A 82 8.02 -6.99 -11.14
C GLN A 82 7.14 -7.73 -10.12
N VAL A 83 5.93 -7.24 -9.84
CA VAL A 83 4.97 -7.90 -8.94
C VAL A 83 4.02 -8.73 -9.79
N LYS A 84 4.00 -10.05 -9.57
CA LYS A 84 3.15 -10.99 -10.30
C LYS A 84 2.07 -11.53 -9.37
N PRO A 85 0.85 -10.98 -9.42
CA PRO A 85 -0.26 -11.49 -8.63
C PRO A 85 -0.73 -12.84 -9.16
N GLU A 86 -1.62 -13.50 -8.41
CA GLU A 86 -2.30 -14.72 -8.85
C GLU A 86 -3.21 -14.48 -10.07
N SER A 87 -3.75 -13.27 -10.20
CA SER A 87 -4.61 -12.90 -11.33
C SER A 87 -3.80 -12.47 -12.55
N ASP A 88 -4.44 -12.47 -13.73
CA ASP A 88 -3.85 -11.92 -14.96
C ASP A 88 -3.81 -10.38 -15.00
N LEU A 89 -4.27 -9.71 -13.93
CA LEU A 89 -4.34 -8.27 -13.86
C LEU A 89 -2.99 -7.67 -13.38
N PRO A 90 -2.51 -6.58 -13.99
CA PRO A 90 -1.30 -5.89 -13.56
C PRO A 90 -1.42 -5.31 -12.14
N VAL A 91 -0.29 -5.10 -11.46
CA VAL A 91 -0.22 -4.40 -10.17
C VAL A 91 0.28 -2.97 -10.37
N TYR A 92 -0.39 -2.02 -9.72
CA TYR A 92 -0.04 -0.60 -9.75
C TYR A 92 0.23 -0.07 -8.34
N PHE A 93 1.19 0.83 -8.25
CA PHE A 93 1.19 1.88 -7.23
C PHE A 93 0.14 2.91 -7.61
N VAL A 94 -0.64 3.34 -6.63
CA VAL A 94 -1.66 4.39 -6.79
C VAL A 94 -1.60 5.33 -5.61
N PHE A 95 -1.55 6.64 -5.89
CA PHE A 95 -1.85 7.69 -4.92
C PHE A 95 -3.18 8.33 -5.30
N GLU A 96 -4.17 8.26 -4.41
CA GLU A 96 -5.55 8.64 -4.68
C GLU A 96 -6.18 9.40 -3.51
N SER A 97 -7.36 9.94 -3.76
CA SER A 97 -8.30 10.28 -2.70
C SER A 97 -9.65 9.61 -2.92
N LEU A 98 -10.29 9.25 -1.81
CA LEU A 98 -11.63 8.68 -1.77
C LEU A 98 -12.46 9.37 -0.68
N PRO A 99 -13.80 9.32 -0.75
CA PRO A 99 -14.64 9.75 0.35
C PRO A 99 -14.30 8.98 1.62
N ASP A 100 -14.13 9.70 2.73
CA ASP A 100 -14.08 9.08 4.05
C ASP A 100 -15.52 8.84 4.51
N TYR A 101 -15.94 7.57 4.54
CA TYR A 101 -17.31 7.20 4.93
C TYR A 101 -17.48 7.05 6.44
N GLU A 102 -16.38 7.00 7.22
CA GLU A 102 -16.42 6.85 8.67
C GLU A 102 -16.41 8.21 9.37
N GLU A 103 -15.44 9.06 9.01
CA GLU A 103 -15.24 10.37 9.63
C GLU A 103 -15.88 11.51 8.83
N GLY A 104 -16.18 11.27 7.55
CA GLY A 104 -16.64 12.28 6.61
C GLY A 104 -15.48 13.09 6.03
N GLY A 105 -15.62 13.53 4.77
CA GLY A 105 -14.58 14.28 4.07
C GLY A 105 -13.85 13.43 3.02
N ARG A 106 -12.54 13.63 2.88
CA ARG A 106 -11.70 12.88 1.94
C ARG A 106 -10.52 12.25 2.68
N LEU A 107 -10.25 11.00 2.34
CA LEU A 107 -9.04 10.30 2.70
C LEU A 107 -8.04 10.40 1.55
N TYR A 108 -6.77 10.67 1.85
CA TYR A 108 -5.66 10.58 0.90
C TYR A 108 -4.82 9.35 1.24
N GLN A 109 -4.60 8.49 0.25
CA GLN A 109 -3.88 7.24 0.46
C GLN A 109 -2.97 6.89 -0.70
N ALA A 110 -1.86 6.23 -0.38
CA ALA A 110 -1.05 5.49 -1.35
C ALA A 110 -1.19 3.99 -1.11
N ARG A 111 -1.33 3.19 -2.17
CA ARG A 111 -1.45 1.73 -2.05
C ARG A 111 -0.90 0.98 -3.25
N LEU A 112 -0.63 -0.31 -3.06
CA LEU A 112 -0.50 -1.26 -4.16
C LEU A 112 -1.86 -1.91 -4.43
N GLN A 113 -2.26 -1.98 -5.69
CA GLN A 113 -3.52 -2.63 -6.08
C GLN A 113 -3.37 -3.42 -7.37
N THR A 114 -4.24 -4.41 -7.53
CA THR A 114 -4.39 -5.16 -8.78
C THR A 114 -5.41 -4.46 -9.68
N GLY A 115 -5.15 -4.42 -10.99
CA GLY A 115 -6.01 -3.79 -11.99
C GLY A 115 -5.67 -2.33 -12.26
N GLU A 116 -6.05 -1.87 -13.45
CA GLU A 116 -5.84 -0.47 -13.86
C GLU A 116 -6.56 0.49 -12.92
N PRO A 117 -5.93 1.61 -12.51
CA PRO A 117 -6.59 2.63 -11.71
C PRO A 117 -7.79 3.22 -12.48
N ALA A 118 -8.98 3.20 -11.86
CA ALA A 118 -10.15 3.83 -12.45
C ALA A 118 -10.02 5.36 -12.34
N PHE A 119 -9.75 6.03 -13.46
CA PHE A 119 -9.49 7.47 -13.47
C PHE A 119 -10.72 8.33 -13.15
N GLU A 120 -11.94 7.86 -13.39
CA GLU A 120 -13.18 8.56 -13.04
C GLU A 120 -14.35 7.57 -12.79
N GLY A 121 -14.85 7.51 -11.56
CA GLY A 121 -16.06 6.75 -11.20
C GLY A 121 -15.88 5.22 -11.08
N MET A 122 -16.61 4.65 -10.11
CA MET A 122 -16.66 3.22 -9.73
C MET A 122 -15.31 2.49 -9.84
N SER A 123 -14.39 2.75 -8.91
CA SER A 123 -13.33 1.79 -8.60
C SER A 123 -13.95 0.59 -7.89
N SER A 124 -13.59 -0.62 -8.32
CA SER A 124 -13.74 -1.84 -7.51
C SER A 124 -12.55 -1.83 -6.53
N GLN A 125 -12.82 -1.42 -5.30
CA GLN A 125 -11.77 -1.33 -4.29
C GLN A 125 -11.58 -2.70 -3.62
N MET A 126 -10.56 -3.45 -4.05
CA MET A 126 -10.01 -4.49 -3.19
C MET A 126 -9.08 -3.87 -2.13
N ALA A 127 -9.44 -2.78 -1.43
CA ALA A 127 -8.73 -2.21 -0.26
C ALA A 127 -7.16 -2.32 -0.24
N GLY A 128 -6.46 -2.15 -1.37
CA GLY A 128 -5.00 -2.34 -1.45
C GLY A 128 -4.49 -3.78 -1.26
N LYS A 129 -5.36 -4.77 -1.48
CA LYS A 129 -5.09 -6.21 -1.42
C LYS A 129 -4.58 -6.69 -2.76
N VAL A 130 -3.44 -7.36 -2.73
CA VAL A 130 -2.88 -8.04 -3.89
C VAL A 130 -2.80 -9.53 -3.57
N PHE A 131 -3.54 -10.32 -4.34
CA PHE A 131 -3.60 -11.78 -4.21
C PHE A 131 -2.38 -12.40 -4.89
N MET A 132 -1.74 -13.33 -4.20
CA MET A 132 -0.51 -14.00 -4.60
C MET A 132 -0.72 -15.50 -4.60
N GLU A 133 -0.12 -16.18 -5.58
CA GLU A 133 -0.11 -17.65 -5.64
C GLU A 133 0.50 -18.28 -4.38
N HIS A 134 1.45 -17.57 -3.77
CA HIS A 134 2.12 -17.98 -2.54
C HIS A 134 1.89 -16.93 -1.45
N ASN A 135 1.60 -17.40 -0.24
CA ASN A 135 1.34 -16.57 0.94
C ASN A 135 0.06 -15.71 0.88
N SER A 136 -0.95 -16.14 0.11
CA SER A 136 -2.28 -15.53 0.02
C SER A 136 -2.25 -14.04 -0.34
N VAL A 137 -2.58 -13.12 0.56
CA VAL A 137 -2.67 -11.69 0.25
C VAL A 137 -1.57 -10.89 0.94
N PHE A 138 -1.06 -9.86 0.25
CA PHE A 138 -0.39 -8.75 0.93
C PHE A 138 -1.19 -7.45 0.78
N ILE A 139 -1.00 -6.55 1.74
CA ILE A 139 -1.55 -5.21 1.80
C ILE A 139 -0.39 -4.27 2.06
N PHE A 140 -0.18 -3.29 1.18
CA PHE A 140 0.77 -2.21 1.41
C PHE A 140 0.05 -0.89 1.19
N THR A 141 -0.13 -0.12 2.26
CA THR A 141 -0.89 1.12 2.25
C THR A 141 -0.21 2.22 3.06
N SER A 142 -0.50 3.46 2.70
CA SER A 142 -0.15 4.68 3.42
C SER A 142 -1.44 5.49 3.49
N THR A 143 -1.94 5.70 4.70
CA THR A 143 -3.11 6.54 4.95
C THR A 143 -2.60 7.81 5.62
N LEU A 144 -2.91 8.96 5.04
CA LEU A 144 -2.43 10.25 5.53
C LEU A 144 -3.58 10.93 6.28
N ASP A 145 -3.78 10.57 7.54
CA ASP A 145 -4.89 10.99 8.39
C ASP A 145 -4.54 12.22 9.26
N GLU A 146 -3.50 12.15 10.10
CA GLU A 146 -3.22 13.23 11.07
C GLU A 146 -2.23 14.32 10.58
N ALA A 147 -1.36 14.01 9.61
CA ALA A 147 -0.46 15.01 8.97
C ALA A 147 -0.58 15.03 7.44
N GLY A 148 -1.64 14.44 6.91
CA GLY A 148 -1.90 14.37 5.48
C GLY A 148 -2.46 15.65 4.88
N PRO A 149 -2.59 15.70 3.54
CA PRO A 149 -3.32 16.76 2.87
C PRO A 149 -4.78 16.84 3.32
N ALA A 150 -5.30 18.04 3.58
CA ALA A 150 -6.71 18.25 3.89
C ALA A 150 -7.56 18.56 2.64
N SER A 151 -6.94 18.77 1.49
CA SER A 151 -7.60 19.13 0.24
C SER A 151 -6.84 18.62 -1.00
N GLU A 152 -7.49 18.63 -2.16
CA GLU A 152 -6.85 18.21 -3.41
C GLU A 152 -5.68 19.12 -3.80
N GLU A 153 -5.78 20.42 -3.50
CA GLU A 153 -4.70 21.37 -3.74
C GLU A 153 -3.51 21.06 -2.84
N GLU A 154 -3.74 20.81 -1.55
CA GLU A 154 -2.68 20.40 -0.62
C GLU A 154 -2.08 19.06 -1.00
N ALA A 155 -2.86 18.13 -1.55
CA ALA A 155 -2.36 16.83 -1.99
C ALA A 155 -1.40 17.00 -3.16
N ARG A 156 -1.75 17.86 -4.13
CA ARG A 156 -0.85 18.20 -5.24
C ARG A 156 0.42 18.88 -4.76
N GLN A 157 0.33 19.80 -3.80
CA GLN A 157 1.51 20.44 -3.21
C GLN A 157 2.39 19.44 -2.43
N TRP A 158 1.77 18.51 -1.70
CA TRP A 158 2.48 17.48 -0.96
C TRP A 158 3.22 16.51 -1.89
N MET A 159 2.68 16.23 -3.08
CA MET A 159 3.37 15.44 -4.11
C MET A 159 4.69 16.08 -4.59
N ASP A 160 4.87 17.39 -4.42
CA ASP A 160 6.13 18.06 -4.75
C ASP A 160 7.17 17.97 -3.62
N THR A 161 6.85 17.34 -2.50
CA THR A 161 7.75 17.23 -1.35
C THR A 161 8.73 16.06 -1.46
N GLU A 162 9.84 16.17 -0.73
CA GLU A 162 10.78 15.05 -0.60
C GLU A 162 10.12 13.83 0.07
N GLN A 163 9.24 14.05 1.06
CA GLN A 163 8.55 12.97 1.77
C GLN A 163 7.70 12.13 0.80
N TYR A 164 6.95 12.77 -0.10
CA TYR A 164 6.22 12.04 -1.13
C TYR A 164 7.15 11.27 -2.07
N SER A 165 8.24 11.90 -2.53
CA SER A 165 9.20 11.22 -3.42
C SER A 165 9.79 9.96 -2.76
N GLN A 166 10.03 10.01 -1.44
CA GLN A 166 10.53 8.90 -0.64
C GLN A 166 9.48 7.81 -0.44
N LEU A 167 8.24 8.21 -0.13
CA LEU A 167 7.10 7.30 -0.03
C LEU A 167 6.90 6.55 -1.35
N ARG A 168 6.78 7.31 -2.45
CA ARG A 168 6.62 6.75 -3.78
C ARG A 168 7.73 5.76 -4.08
N ALA A 169 9.00 6.16 -3.93
CA ALA A 169 10.16 5.29 -4.18
C ALA A 169 10.10 3.98 -3.38
N MET A 170 9.67 4.01 -2.13
CA MET A 170 9.46 2.80 -1.31
C MET A 170 8.41 1.88 -1.96
N PHE A 171 7.23 2.39 -2.31
CA PHE A 171 6.17 1.60 -2.95
C PHE A 171 6.59 1.03 -4.31
N VAL A 172 7.14 1.84 -5.22
CA VAL A 172 7.50 1.34 -6.56
C VAL A 172 8.69 0.37 -6.56
N SER A 173 9.52 0.41 -5.50
CA SER A 173 10.60 -0.57 -5.32
C SER A 173 10.13 -1.92 -4.78
N PHE A 174 8.85 -2.07 -4.47
CA PHE A 174 8.31 -3.30 -3.90
C PHE A 174 8.53 -4.49 -4.83
N THR A 175 8.99 -5.60 -4.25
CA THR A 175 9.15 -6.89 -4.92
C THR A 175 8.58 -8.01 -4.07
N VAL A 176 8.03 -9.01 -4.75
CA VAL A 176 7.80 -10.34 -4.16
C VAL A 176 8.91 -11.24 -4.65
N ASN A 177 9.70 -11.76 -3.72
CA ASN A 177 10.81 -12.63 -4.02
C ASN A 177 10.30 -14.06 -4.27
N PRO A 178 10.88 -14.79 -5.22
CA PRO A 178 10.57 -16.20 -5.39
C PRO A 178 10.94 -16.97 -4.12
N ALA A 179 10.04 -17.86 -3.68
CA ALA A 179 10.29 -18.82 -2.63
C ALA A 179 11.36 -19.85 -3.02
#